data_AF-A0A2V1DJU6-F1
#
_entry.id   AF-A0A2V1DJU6-F1
#
_cell.length_a   1.000
_cell.length_b   1.000
_cell.length_c   1.000
_cell.angle_alpha   90.00
_cell.angle_beta   90.00
_cell.angle_gamma   90.00
#
_symmetry.space_group_name_H-M   'P 1'
#
loop_
_entity.id
_entity.type
_entity.pdbx_description
1 polymer ?
#
loop_
_entity_poly.entity_id
_entity_poly.type
_entity_poly.pdbx_seq_one_letter_code
_entity_poly.pdbx_strand_id
1 'polypeptide(L)'
;MPKVSRTKKAYKQAESQEKTSKILKFAFERKIHECTIYRHHSADDIRTAIRDSLSLTIFDNFAITDPNGRPLELHFKGLKDNMNIQVHRINTSIQNPDNLSRPTTKTEERLAKIVENWQLDHALDILDGDIAPRSLNLKGEHVTSFDDDTRQLQPSEWAAKFVEAMFWLSEASVGQHAEAVRELEQARRERVDAQQGLGSIQVTTQDCKAAREKMLRSLTNIAEDAMDVVDTETFVGGIGDALEGVENEIETDKFVGGIKEALDDA
;
A
#
# COMPACT_ATOMS: atom_id res chain seq x y z
N MET A 1 -21.10 -47.00 -22.06
CA MET A 1 -20.98 -46.31 -20.75
C MET A 1 -19.49 -46.03 -20.47
N PRO A 2 -19.13 -44.93 -19.79
CA PRO A 2 -18.60 -43.75 -20.47
C PRO A 2 -17.20 -43.25 -20.03
N LYS A 3 -16.66 -42.35 -20.86
CA LYS A 3 -15.84 -41.14 -20.52
C LYS A 3 -14.40 -41.34 -20.04
N VAL A 4 -13.49 -41.50 -21.00
CA VAL A 4 -12.07 -41.12 -20.85
C VAL A 4 -11.72 -40.13 -21.96
N SER A 5 -12.24 -38.89 -21.93
CA SER A 5 -11.78 -37.85 -22.88
C SER A 5 -12.29 -36.43 -22.56
N ARG A 6 -12.05 -35.89 -21.36
CA ARG A 6 -12.24 -34.43 -21.14
C ARG A 6 -11.17 -33.74 -20.29
N THR A 7 -10.38 -34.44 -19.49
CA THR A 7 -9.42 -33.81 -18.57
C THR A 7 -8.09 -33.38 -19.20
N LYS A 8 -7.61 -34.03 -20.27
CA LYS A 8 -6.36 -33.62 -20.94
C LYS A 8 -6.49 -32.40 -21.86
N LYS A 9 -7.71 -31.98 -22.23
CA LYS A 9 -7.93 -30.78 -23.05
C LYS A 9 -8.01 -29.49 -22.23
N ALA A 10 -8.38 -29.57 -20.95
CA ALA A 10 -8.41 -28.41 -20.05
C ALA A 10 -7.00 -28.02 -19.56
N TYR A 11 -6.14 -29.01 -19.28
CA TYR A 11 -4.77 -28.75 -18.84
C TYR A 11 -3.89 -28.11 -19.93
N LYS A 12 -4.06 -28.50 -21.20
CA LYS A 12 -3.37 -27.85 -22.33
C LYS A 12 -3.91 -26.46 -22.70
N GLN A 13 -5.12 -26.10 -22.26
CA GLN A 13 -5.63 -24.74 -22.47
C GLN A 13 -5.16 -23.75 -21.39
N ALA A 14 -4.75 -24.25 -20.22
CA ALA A 14 -4.05 -23.44 -19.21
C ALA A 14 -2.57 -23.23 -19.55
N GLU A 15 -1.90 -24.22 -20.15
CA GLU A 15 -0.50 -24.09 -20.61
C GLU A 15 -0.35 -23.32 -21.94
N SER A 16 -1.44 -23.08 -22.67
CA SER A 16 -1.44 -22.35 -23.96
C SER A 16 -1.92 -20.90 -23.85
N GLN A 17 -2.07 -20.36 -22.62
CA GLN A 17 -1.88 -18.92 -22.43
C GLN A 17 -0.37 -18.66 -22.41
N GLU A 18 0.26 -18.79 -23.58
CA GLU A 18 1.59 -18.25 -23.81
C GLU A 18 1.58 -16.82 -23.29
N LYS A 19 2.42 -16.59 -22.26
CA LYS A 19 2.71 -15.30 -21.67
C LYS A 19 3.27 -14.40 -22.77
N THR A 20 2.41 -13.80 -23.58
CA THR A 20 2.81 -12.80 -24.57
C THR A 20 3.27 -11.59 -23.76
N SER A 21 4.58 -11.52 -23.57
CA SER A 21 5.29 -10.38 -23.01
C SER A 21 5.87 -9.55 -24.15
N LYS A 22 6.11 -8.27 -23.87
CA LYS A 22 6.82 -7.35 -24.76
C LYS A 22 7.91 -6.64 -23.96
N ILE A 23 9.02 -6.38 -24.62
CA ILE A 23 10.05 -5.49 -24.09
C ILE A 23 9.70 -4.08 -24.58
N LEU A 24 9.36 -3.21 -23.65
CA LEU A 24 9.07 -1.81 -23.92
C LEU A 24 10.37 -1.02 -23.81
N LYS A 25 10.84 -0.44 -24.91
CA LYS A 25 12.01 0.44 -24.93
C LYS A 25 11.57 1.90 -24.92
N PHE A 26 12.19 2.71 -24.09
CA PHE A 26 11.85 4.13 -23.97
C PHE A 26 13.06 4.97 -23.59
N ALA A 27 13.03 6.25 -23.96
CA ALA A 27 14.11 7.19 -23.68
C ALA A 27 13.80 8.03 -22.43
N PHE A 28 14.76 8.12 -21.51
CA PHE A 28 14.70 8.97 -20.32
C PHE A 28 16.08 9.59 -20.09
N GLU A 29 16.15 10.93 -19.92
CA GLU A 29 17.40 11.66 -19.63
C GLU A 29 18.60 11.28 -20.55
N ARG A 30 18.32 11.14 -21.86
CA ARG A 30 19.30 10.75 -22.90
C ARG A 30 19.84 9.31 -22.80
N LYS A 31 19.25 8.48 -21.94
CA LYS A 31 19.49 7.03 -21.87
C LYS A 31 18.27 6.26 -22.38
N ILE A 32 18.53 5.07 -22.90
CA ILE A 32 17.48 4.13 -23.30
C ILE A 32 17.31 3.13 -22.15
N HIS A 33 16.07 2.97 -21.71
CA HIS A 33 15.66 2.03 -20.69
C HIS A 33 14.71 1.00 -21.31
N GLU A 34 14.62 -0.15 -20.66
CA GLU A 34 13.72 -1.22 -21.06
C GLU A 34 13.00 -1.81 -19.86
N CYS A 35 11.72 -2.13 -20.03
CA CYS A 35 10.94 -2.88 -19.06
C CYS A 35 10.12 -3.96 -19.76
N THR A 36 9.83 -5.05 -19.05
CA THR A 36 8.99 -6.13 -19.58
C THR A 36 7.54 -5.88 -19.17
N ILE A 37 6.63 -5.89 -20.14
CA ILE A 37 5.19 -5.77 -19.91
C ILE A 37 4.46 -7.03 -20.37
N TYR A 38 3.39 -7.40 -19.69
CA TYR A 38 2.60 -8.59 -20.00
C TYR A 38 1.19 -8.22 -20.48
N ARG A 39 0.54 -9.13 -21.22
CA ARG A 39 -0.79 -8.90 -21.78
C ARG A 39 -1.89 -8.57 -20.77
N HIS A 40 -1.75 -9.03 -19.54
CA HIS A 40 -2.70 -8.77 -18.45
C HIS A 40 -2.41 -7.47 -17.69
N HIS A 41 -1.29 -6.80 -17.97
CA HIS A 41 -0.97 -5.54 -17.31
C HIS A 41 -2.00 -4.45 -17.67
N SER A 42 -2.50 -3.79 -16.64
CA SER A 42 -3.26 -2.54 -16.72
C SER A 42 -2.35 -1.37 -17.11
N ALA A 43 -2.95 -0.20 -17.34
CA ALA A 43 -2.19 1.03 -17.58
C ALA A 43 -1.29 1.40 -16.39
N ASP A 44 -1.78 1.16 -15.18
CA ASP A 44 -1.04 1.44 -13.95
C ASP A 44 0.12 0.44 -13.77
N ASP A 45 -0.09 -0.85 -14.05
CA ASP A 45 0.98 -1.85 -14.04
C ASP A 45 2.12 -1.50 -15.01
N ILE A 46 1.78 -1.05 -16.22
CA ILE A 46 2.76 -0.61 -17.22
C ILE A 46 3.51 0.62 -16.71
N ARG A 47 2.80 1.59 -16.12
CA ARG A 47 3.41 2.80 -15.57
C ARG A 47 4.36 2.47 -14.41
N THR A 48 3.98 1.54 -13.55
CA THR A 48 4.83 1.03 -12.46
C THR A 48 6.07 0.33 -13.01
N ALA A 49 5.92 -0.58 -13.99
CA ALA A 49 7.07 -1.23 -14.61
C ALA A 49 8.07 -0.23 -15.22
N ILE A 50 7.59 0.87 -15.81
CA ILE A 50 8.43 1.98 -16.27
C ILE A 50 9.11 2.68 -15.09
N ARG A 51 8.37 3.04 -14.04
CA ARG A 51 8.92 3.69 -12.83
C ARG A 51 10.05 2.85 -12.22
N ASP A 52 9.82 1.55 -12.04
CA ASP A 52 10.76 0.62 -11.42
C ASP A 52 12.05 0.52 -12.25
N SER A 53 11.93 0.42 -13.58
CA SER A 53 13.08 0.37 -14.49
C SER A 53 13.88 1.68 -14.59
N LEU A 54 13.32 2.79 -14.10
CA LEU A 54 13.99 4.08 -13.96
C LEU A 54 14.54 4.30 -12.54
N SER A 55 14.26 3.40 -11.60
CA SER A 55 14.55 3.59 -10.17
C SER A 55 14.02 4.93 -9.64
N LEU A 56 12.85 5.35 -10.14
CA LEU A 56 12.20 6.57 -9.70
C LEU A 56 11.40 6.30 -8.42
N THR A 57 11.40 7.29 -7.52
CA THR A 57 10.59 7.24 -6.30
C THR A 57 9.10 7.44 -6.62
N ILE A 58 8.21 7.13 -5.68
CA ILE A 58 6.79 7.46 -5.83
C ILE A 58 6.53 8.97 -5.97
N PHE A 59 7.47 9.80 -5.50
CA PHE A 59 7.39 11.26 -5.52
C PHE A 59 7.89 11.84 -6.85
N ASP A 60 8.63 11.05 -7.63
CA ASP A 60 9.09 11.46 -8.95
C ASP A 60 7.92 11.41 -9.93
N ASN A 61 7.38 12.58 -10.23
CA ASN A 61 6.40 12.74 -11.28
C ASN A 61 7.10 12.62 -12.65
N PHE A 62 6.54 11.77 -13.51
CA PHE A 62 7.00 11.63 -14.88
C PHE A 62 5.80 11.51 -15.83
N ALA A 63 5.99 11.99 -17.05
CA ALA A 63 5.06 11.83 -18.16
C ALA A 63 5.64 10.85 -19.18
N ILE A 64 4.75 10.08 -19.80
CA ILE A 64 5.05 9.14 -20.88
C ILE A 64 4.37 9.69 -22.14
N THR A 65 5.17 10.02 -23.14
CA THR A 65 4.70 10.63 -24.38
C THR A 65 5.23 9.94 -25.63
N ASP A 66 4.58 10.21 -26.75
CA ASP A 66 5.11 9.90 -28.08
C ASP A 66 6.26 10.87 -28.47
N PRO A 67 6.90 10.69 -29.64
CA PRO A 67 7.97 11.58 -30.10
C PRO A 67 7.52 13.00 -30.40
N ASN A 68 6.21 13.23 -30.54
CA ASN A 68 5.60 14.53 -30.77
C ASN A 68 5.18 15.22 -29.46
N GLY A 69 5.49 14.63 -28.30
CA GLY A 69 5.12 15.15 -26.98
C GLY A 69 3.66 14.93 -26.59
N ARG A 70 2.92 14.05 -27.29
CA ARG A 70 1.53 13.73 -26.95
C ARG A 70 1.48 12.64 -25.87
N PRO A 71 0.57 12.75 -24.88
CA PRO A 71 0.37 11.70 -23.89
C PRO A 71 0.08 10.35 -24.54
N LEU A 72 0.73 9.30 -24.05
CA LEU A 72 0.57 7.96 -24.59
C LEU A 72 -0.48 7.19 -23.79
N GLU A 73 -1.38 6.50 -24.48
CA GLU A 73 -2.27 5.53 -23.84
C GLU A 73 -1.50 4.25 -23.50
N LEU A 74 -1.43 3.92 -22.21
CA LEU A 74 -0.69 2.77 -21.69
C LEU A 74 -1.55 1.51 -21.72
N HIS A 75 -1.71 0.94 -22.91
CA HIS A 75 -2.41 -0.34 -23.07
C HIS A 75 -1.54 -1.33 -23.84
N PHE A 76 -1.45 -2.57 -23.36
CA PHE A 76 -0.61 -3.61 -23.99
C PHE A 76 -0.84 -3.79 -25.50
N LYS A 77 -2.09 -3.66 -25.95
CA LYS A 77 -2.45 -3.74 -27.38
C LYS A 77 -1.99 -2.52 -28.19
N GLY A 78 -1.96 -1.34 -27.58
CA GLY A 78 -1.55 -0.08 -28.21
C GLY A 78 -0.03 0.09 -28.30
N LEU A 79 0.72 -0.52 -27.38
CA LEU A 79 2.17 -0.47 -27.34
C LEU A 79 2.79 -1.47 -28.32
N LYS A 80 3.63 -0.98 -29.24
CA LYS A 80 4.36 -1.79 -30.23
C LYS A 80 5.81 -1.99 -29.79
N ASP A 81 6.43 -3.10 -30.18
CA ASP A 81 7.79 -3.51 -29.74
C ASP A 81 8.90 -2.52 -30.12
N ASN A 82 8.67 -1.65 -31.10
CA ASN A 82 9.61 -0.61 -31.55
C ASN A 82 8.98 0.79 -31.52
N MET A 83 8.02 1.03 -30.62
CA MET A 83 7.44 2.35 -30.47
C MET A 83 8.46 3.29 -29.83
N ASN A 84 8.67 4.47 -30.44
CA ASN A 84 9.51 5.50 -29.85
C ASN A 84 8.74 6.17 -28.70
N ILE A 85 9.03 5.75 -27.47
CA ILE A 85 8.41 6.27 -26.25
C ILE A 85 9.40 7.18 -25.56
N GLN A 86 8.95 8.36 -25.14
CA GLN A 86 9.73 9.30 -24.36
C GLN A 86 9.16 9.39 -22.96
N VAL A 87 10.03 9.28 -21.96
CA VAL A 87 9.71 9.52 -20.56
C VAL A 87 10.49 10.74 -20.12
N HIS A 88 9.82 11.67 -19.44
CA HIS A 88 10.46 12.87 -18.92
C HIS A 88 9.93 13.18 -17.52
N ARG A 89 10.82 13.68 -16.66
CA ARG A 89 10.43 14.20 -15.35
C ARG A 89 9.51 15.40 -15.54
N ILE A 90 8.44 15.43 -14.76
CA ILE A 90 7.62 16.62 -14.58
C ILE A 90 8.24 17.33 -13.39
N ASN A 91 9.12 18.30 -13.64
CA ASN A 91 9.65 19.13 -12.57
C ASN A 91 8.49 19.92 -11.94
N THR A 92 8.15 19.60 -10.70
CA THR A 92 7.28 20.42 -9.83
C THR A 92 8.01 21.67 -9.32
N SER A 93 9.30 21.82 -9.62
CA SER A 93 10.07 23.01 -9.29
C SER A 93 10.19 23.95 -10.49
N ILE A 94 9.42 25.05 -10.43
CA ILE A 94 9.61 26.40 -10.99
C ILE A 94 8.30 26.95 -11.59
N GLN A 95 7.63 27.79 -10.78
CA GLN A 95 7.07 29.08 -11.17
C GLN A 95 6.17 29.13 -12.41
N ASN A 96 5.06 28.41 -12.40
CA ASN A 96 3.88 28.82 -13.17
C ASN A 96 2.63 28.64 -12.28
N PRO A 97 2.12 29.71 -11.64
CA PRO A 97 0.97 29.61 -10.74
C PRO A 97 -0.34 29.24 -11.48
N ASP A 98 -0.35 29.29 -12.81
CA ASP A 98 -1.58 29.14 -13.60
C ASP A 98 -1.76 27.76 -14.26
N ASN A 99 -0.85 26.80 -14.09
CA ASN A 99 -1.06 25.48 -14.65
C ASN A 99 -0.60 24.34 -13.73
N LEU A 100 -1.60 23.74 -13.08
CA LEU A 100 -1.68 22.34 -12.69
C LEU A 100 -0.83 21.91 -11.48
N SER A 101 -1.05 22.55 -10.34
CA SER A 101 -0.97 21.81 -9.08
C SER A 101 -2.19 20.90 -9.03
N ARG A 102 -2.06 19.66 -9.55
CA ARG A 102 -3.01 18.62 -9.17
C ARG A 102 -2.92 18.54 -7.65
N PRO A 103 -4.00 18.71 -6.89
CA PRO A 103 -3.92 18.62 -5.44
C PRO A 103 -3.30 17.27 -5.09
N THR A 104 -2.18 17.31 -4.35
CA THR A 104 -1.61 16.10 -3.75
C THR A 104 -2.72 15.43 -2.97
N THR A 105 -2.87 14.13 -3.18
CA THR A 105 -3.88 13.41 -2.42
C THR A 105 -3.41 13.31 -0.98
N LYS A 106 -4.33 13.33 -0.01
CA LYS A 106 -4.00 13.11 1.42
C LYS A 106 -3.17 11.84 1.64
N THR A 107 -3.34 10.84 0.78
CA THR A 107 -2.57 9.60 0.80
C THR A 107 -1.09 9.83 0.46
N GLU A 108 -0.79 10.60 -0.60
CA GLU A 108 0.58 10.92 -1.00
C GLU A 108 1.30 11.74 0.07
N GLU A 109 0.60 12.71 0.67
CA GLU A 109 1.14 13.52 1.78
C GLU A 109 1.48 12.65 3.00
N ARG A 110 0.61 11.71 3.35
CA ARG A 110 0.83 10.76 4.46
C ARG A 110 1.99 9.81 4.18
N LEU A 111 2.12 9.30 2.95
CA LEU A 111 3.26 8.47 2.56
C LEU A 111 4.59 9.23 2.69
N ALA A 112 4.63 10.50 2.27
CA ALA A 112 5.81 11.35 2.46
C ALA A 112 6.16 11.52 3.94
N LYS A 113 5.15 11.74 4.80
CA LYS A 113 5.36 11.86 6.24
C LYS A 113 5.84 10.57 6.91
N ILE A 114 5.36 9.40 6.46
CA ILE A 114 5.86 8.12 6.98
C ILE A 114 7.36 7.97 6.66
N VAL A 115 7.74 8.24 5.42
CA VAL A 115 9.15 8.20 4.98
C VAL A 115 10.01 9.16 5.81
N GLU A 116 9.52 10.37 6.05
CA GLU A 116 10.19 11.38 6.90
C GLU A 116 10.34 10.90 8.35
N ASN A 117 9.25 10.45 8.98
CA ASN A 117 9.24 10.00 10.37
C ASN A 117 10.18 8.81 10.61
N TRP A 118 10.28 7.91 9.64
CA TRP A 118 11.11 6.72 9.71
C TRP A 118 12.49 6.86 9.08
N GLN A 119 12.82 8.04 8.57
CA GLN A 119 14.12 8.34 7.94
C GLN A 119 14.45 7.36 6.81
N LEU A 120 13.45 7.02 6.00
CA LEU A 120 13.60 6.12 4.87
C LEU A 120 14.01 6.88 3.62
N ASP A 121 14.69 6.20 2.70
CA ASP A 121 15.02 6.78 1.40
C ASP A 121 13.79 6.79 0.49
N HIS A 122 13.00 5.71 0.51
CA HIS A 122 11.86 5.52 -0.38
C HIS A 122 10.62 4.97 0.34
N ALA A 123 9.44 5.28 -0.20
CA ALA A 123 8.18 4.73 0.31
C ALA A 123 8.07 3.20 0.13
N LEU A 124 8.87 2.64 -0.79
CA LEU A 124 9.00 1.19 -0.96
C LEU A 124 9.61 0.51 0.26
N ASP A 125 10.39 1.24 1.06
CA ASP A 125 11.09 0.74 2.23
C ASP A 125 10.21 0.78 3.50
N ILE A 126 8.96 1.26 3.40
CA ILE A 126 8.03 1.35 4.52
C ILE A 126 7.72 -0.04 5.09
N LEU A 127 7.54 -1.03 4.22
CA LEU A 127 7.34 -2.42 4.59
C LEU A 127 8.31 -3.30 3.81
N ASP A 128 9.12 -4.07 4.52
CA ASP A 128 10.02 -5.06 3.92
C ASP A 128 9.21 -6.19 3.27
N GLY A 129 9.77 -6.84 2.25
CA GLY A 129 9.08 -7.86 1.43
C GLY A 129 8.47 -9.04 2.20
N ASP A 130 8.87 -9.27 3.44
CA ASP A 130 8.31 -10.30 4.34
C ASP A 130 6.91 -9.93 4.87
N ILE A 131 6.54 -8.65 4.82
CA ILE A 131 5.28 -8.12 5.32
C ILE A 131 4.62 -7.29 4.22
N ALA A 132 3.49 -7.79 3.70
CA ALA A 132 2.73 -7.09 2.66
C ALA A 132 1.36 -6.66 3.17
N PRO A 133 0.84 -5.49 2.76
CA PRO A 133 -0.52 -5.09 3.06
C PRO A 133 -1.54 -5.99 2.37
N ARG A 134 -2.73 -6.08 2.97
CA ARG A 134 -3.81 -6.93 2.47
C ARG A 134 -4.18 -6.57 1.04
N SER A 135 -4.11 -7.55 0.15
CA SER A 135 -4.46 -7.43 -1.26
C SER A 135 -5.65 -8.32 -1.63
N LEU A 136 -6.18 -8.07 -2.82
CA LEU A 136 -7.17 -8.93 -3.46
C LEU A 136 -6.46 -9.84 -4.47
N ASN A 137 -6.91 -11.09 -4.58
CA ASN A 137 -6.48 -12.01 -5.62
C ASN A 137 -7.06 -11.57 -6.99
N LEU A 138 -6.69 -12.27 -8.07
CA LEU A 138 -7.17 -11.98 -9.43
C LEU A 138 -8.68 -12.09 -9.62
N LYS A 139 -9.40 -12.70 -8.66
CA LYS A 139 -10.87 -12.82 -8.64
C LYS A 139 -11.55 -11.70 -7.84
N GLY A 140 -10.77 -10.80 -7.25
CA GLY A 140 -11.28 -9.73 -6.39
C GLY A 140 -11.60 -10.20 -4.95
N GLU A 141 -11.20 -11.41 -4.57
CA GLU A 141 -11.39 -11.95 -3.22
C GLU A 141 -10.15 -11.66 -2.37
N HIS A 142 -10.30 -11.60 -1.05
CA HIS A 142 -9.14 -11.39 -0.18
C HIS A 142 -8.17 -12.58 -0.25
N VAL A 143 -6.88 -12.26 -0.38
CA VAL A 143 -5.81 -13.25 -0.36
C VAL A 143 -5.79 -14.02 0.97
N THR A 144 -5.71 -15.33 0.84
CA THR A 144 -5.56 -16.32 1.91
C THR A 144 -4.16 -16.96 1.86
N SER A 145 -3.82 -17.75 2.87
CA SER A 145 -2.56 -18.51 2.92
C SER A 145 -2.39 -19.55 1.81
N PHE A 146 -3.46 -19.86 1.05
CA PHE A 146 -3.45 -20.85 -0.04
C PHE A 146 -3.34 -20.21 -1.43
N ASP A 147 -3.32 -18.88 -1.53
CA ASP A 147 -3.19 -18.19 -2.80
C ASP A 147 -1.70 -18.04 -3.15
N ASP A 148 -1.24 -18.76 -4.18
CA ASP A 148 0.14 -18.67 -4.68
C ASP A 148 0.40 -17.41 -5.53
N ASP A 149 -0.67 -16.77 -6.04
CA ASP A 149 -0.60 -15.65 -6.99
C ASP A 149 -0.93 -14.30 -6.33
N THR A 150 -0.10 -13.88 -5.38
CA THR A 150 -0.28 -12.60 -4.68
C THR A 150 0.64 -11.54 -5.24
N ARG A 151 0.07 -10.47 -5.82
CA ARG A 151 0.84 -9.30 -6.24
C ARG A 151 1.11 -8.43 -5.00
N GLN A 152 2.38 -8.12 -4.73
CA GLN A 152 2.76 -7.13 -3.74
C GLN A 152 2.26 -5.75 -4.19
N LEU A 153 1.50 -5.07 -3.34
CA LEU A 153 0.96 -3.75 -3.65
C LEU A 153 2.03 -2.68 -3.45
N GLN A 154 2.16 -1.79 -4.44
CA GLN A 154 2.97 -0.58 -4.31
C GLN A 154 2.31 0.39 -3.32
N PRO A 155 3.08 1.25 -2.62
CA PRO A 155 2.53 2.23 -1.67
C PRO A 155 1.41 3.11 -2.25
N SER A 156 1.50 3.46 -3.55
CA SER A 156 0.47 4.23 -4.25
C SER A 156 -0.86 3.49 -4.44
N GLU A 157 -0.86 2.17 -4.28
CA GLU A 157 -2.02 1.30 -4.47
C GLU A 157 -2.63 0.85 -3.13
N TRP A 158 -2.04 1.26 -2.01
CA TRP A 158 -2.54 0.93 -0.70
C TRP A 158 -3.86 1.65 -0.41
N ALA A 159 -4.75 0.96 0.31
CA ALA A 159 -5.99 1.57 0.74
C ALA A 159 -5.71 2.80 1.62
N ALA A 160 -6.43 3.90 1.40
CA ALA A 160 -6.21 5.16 2.14
C ALA A 160 -6.28 4.98 3.67
N LYS A 161 -7.20 4.14 4.17
CA LYS A 161 -7.31 3.79 5.60
C LYS A 161 -6.08 3.05 6.13
N PHE A 162 -5.44 2.22 5.30
CA PHE A 162 -4.20 1.54 5.67
C PHE A 162 -3.05 2.54 5.76
N VAL A 163 -2.90 3.41 4.75
CA VAL A 163 -1.88 4.48 4.76
C VAL A 163 -2.05 5.41 5.95
N GLU A 164 -3.29 5.75 6.30
CA GLU A 164 -3.58 6.54 7.50
C GLU A 164 -3.16 5.84 8.79
N ALA A 165 -3.46 4.56 8.96
CA ALA A 165 -3.03 3.81 10.14
C ALA A 165 -1.51 3.66 10.22
N MET A 166 -0.83 3.46 9.08
CA MET A 166 0.63 3.45 8.99
C MET A 166 1.23 4.82 9.34
N PHE A 167 0.59 5.92 8.92
CA PHE A 167 1.00 7.27 9.30
C PHE A 167 0.95 7.47 10.81
N TRP A 168 -0.17 7.10 11.45
CA TRP A 168 -0.28 7.19 12.90
C TRP A 168 0.70 6.27 13.66
N LEU A 169 1.01 5.10 13.11
CA LEU A 169 2.07 4.24 13.64
C LEU A 169 3.43 4.93 13.52
N SER A 170 3.72 5.56 12.38
CA SER A 170 4.99 6.27 12.16
C SER A 170 5.20 7.45 13.10
N GLU A 171 4.13 8.18 13.44
CA GLU A 171 4.20 9.27 14.42
C GLU A 171 4.45 8.77 15.85
N ALA A 172 3.94 7.57 16.20
CA ALA A 172 4.21 6.95 17.48
C ALA A 172 5.62 6.33 17.57
N SER A 173 6.36 6.26 16.46
CA SER A 173 7.61 5.49 16.33
C SER A 173 8.68 6.23 15.51
N VAL A 174 8.75 7.55 15.67
CA VAL A 174 9.70 8.40 14.93
C VAL A 174 11.14 7.89 15.14
N GLY A 175 11.83 7.63 14.03
CA GLY A 175 13.19 7.08 14.00
C GLY A 175 13.29 5.59 14.40
N GLN A 176 12.18 4.91 14.68
CA GLN A 176 12.14 3.53 15.19
C GLN A 176 11.44 2.57 14.20
N HIS A 177 11.76 2.69 12.91
CA HIS A 177 11.14 1.89 11.84
C HIS A 177 11.17 0.37 12.12
N ALA A 178 12.35 -0.18 12.43
CA ALA A 178 12.50 -1.62 12.67
C ALA A 178 11.66 -2.13 13.85
N GLU A 179 11.50 -1.32 14.90
CA GLU A 179 10.66 -1.66 16.04
C GLU A 179 9.17 -1.59 15.71
N ALA A 180 8.75 -0.57 14.96
CA ALA A 180 7.38 -0.44 14.47
C ALA A 180 6.99 -1.62 13.58
N VAL A 181 7.89 -2.04 12.68
CA VAL A 181 7.69 -3.21 11.81
C VAL A 181 7.60 -4.50 12.63
N ARG A 182 8.43 -4.65 13.68
CA ARG A 182 8.37 -5.80 14.59
C ARG A 182 7.03 -5.87 15.34
N GLU A 183 6.56 -4.76 15.87
CA GLU A 183 5.26 -4.70 16.58
C GLU A 183 4.08 -4.94 15.61
N LEU A 184 4.17 -4.43 14.38
CA LEU A 184 3.21 -4.73 13.32
C LEU A 184 3.17 -6.22 12.98
N GLU A 185 4.34 -6.85 12.85
CA GLU A 185 4.42 -8.28 12.60
C GLU A 185 3.83 -9.10 13.75
N GLN A 186 4.10 -8.68 14.99
CA GLN A 186 3.55 -9.33 16.17
C GLN A 186 2.03 -9.21 16.23
N ALA A 187 1.46 -8.02 15.96
CA ALA A 187 0.01 -7.82 15.92
C ALA A 187 -0.66 -8.72 14.86
N ARG A 188 -0.03 -8.83 13.68
CA ARG A 188 -0.48 -9.74 12.62
C ARG A 188 -0.48 -11.20 13.09
N ARG A 189 0.60 -11.67 13.73
CA ARG A 189 0.73 -13.05 14.23
C ARG A 189 -0.35 -13.34 15.27
N GLU A 190 -0.54 -12.46 16.24
CA GLU A 190 -1.57 -12.60 17.29
C GLU A 190 -2.98 -12.72 16.70
N ARG A 191 -3.30 -11.91 15.68
CA ARG A 191 -4.57 -12.03 14.95
C ARG A 191 -4.71 -13.38 14.25
N VAL A 192 -3.69 -13.83 13.53
CA VAL A 192 -3.71 -15.09 12.78
C VAL A 192 -3.87 -16.29 13.73
N ASP A 193 -3.17 -16.29 14.85
CA ASP A 193 -3.23 -17.33 15.88
C ASP A 193 -4.63 -17.38 16.52
N ALA A 194 -5.22 -16.21 16.83
CA ALA A 194 -6.58 -16.12 17.36
C ALA A 194 -7.65 -16.65 16.38
N GLN A 195 -7.39 -16.56 15.07
CA GLN A 195 -8.31 -17.01 14.01
C GLN A 195 -8.11 -18.47 13.57
N GLN A 196 -7.31 -19.28 14.31
CA GLN A 196 -7.05 -20.69 14.00
C GLN A 196 -6.51 -20.93 12.58
N GLY A 197 -5.59 -20.08 12.10
CA GLY A 197 -4.75 -20.38 10.93
C GLY A 197 -5.39 -20.27 9.54
N LEU A 198 -6.69 -19.95 9.44
CA LEU A 198 -7.38 -19.67 8.16
C LEU A 198 -7.30 -18.19 7.74
N GLY A 199 -6.68 -17.34 8.57
CA GLY A 199 -6.65 -15.90 8.42
C GLY A 199 -5.65 -15.39 7.38
N SER A 200 -5.95 -14.21 6.82
CA SER A 200 -5.05 -13.49 5.91
C SER A 200 -3.67 -13.29 6.54
N ILE A 201 -2.64 -13.81 5.88
CA ILE A 201 -1.22 -13.70 6.28
C ILE A 201 -0.65 -12.30 6.06
N GLN A 202 -1.39 -11.42 5.40
CA GLN A 202 -1.00 -10.04 5.12
C GLN A 202 -1.38 -9.11 6.28
N VAL A 203 -0.72 -7.96 6.37
CA VAL A 203 -1.07 -6.94 7.37
C VAL A 203 -2.30 -6.16 6.97
N THR A 204 -3.10 -5.83 7.97
CA THR A 204 -4.35 -5.10 7.85
C THR A 204 -4.26 -3.77 8.59
N THR A 205 -5.22 -2.89 8.34
CA THR A 205 -5.36 -1.63 9.11
C THR A 205 -5.47 -1.87 10.62
N GLN A 206 -6.08 -2.99 11.03
CA GLN A 206 -6.22 -3.33 12.46
C GLN A 206 -4.87 -3.71 13.08
N ASP A 207 -4.01 -4.40 12.32
CA ASP A 207 -2.67 -4.75 12.79
C ASP A 207 -1.83 -3.47 13.02
N CYS A 208 -1.95 -2.47 12.14
CA CYS A 208 -1.32 -1.15 12.33
C CYS A 208 -1.81 -0.44 13.58
N LYS A 209 -3.12 -0.46 13.84
CA LYS A 209 -3.72 0.16 15.04
C LYS A 209 -3.22 -0.52 16.31
N ALA A 210 -3.24 -1.85 16.35
CA ALA A 210 -2.76 -2.63 17.49
C ALA A 210 -1.27 -2.40 17.76
N ALA A 211 -0.44 -2.36 16.72
CA ALA A 211 0.98 -2.03 16.86
C ALA A 211 1.20 -0.63 17.43
N ARG A 212 0.46 0.37 16.93
CA ARG A 212 0.53 1.74 17.45
C ARG A 212 0.15 1.79 18.93
N GLU A 213 -0.93 1.13 19.32
CA GLU A 213 -1.35 1.09 20.72
C GLU A 213 -0.28 0.47 21.63
N LYS A 214 0.38 -0.61 21.19
CA LYS A 214 1.48 -1.21 21.94
C LYS A 214 2.66 -0.26 22.10
N MET A 215 3.04 0.46 21.03
CA MET A 215 4.12 1.44 21.10
C MET A 215 3.78 2.65 21.98
N LEU A 216 2.55 3.15 21.93
CA LEU A 216 2.14 4.23 22.83
C LEU A 216 2.13 3.77 24.29
N ARG A 217 1.68 2.53 24.58
CA ARG A 217 1.71 1.98 25.94
C ARG A 217 3.13 1.77 26.46
N SER A 218 4.06 1.31 25.63
CA SER A 218 5.45 1.17 26.09
C SER A 218 6.07 2.51 26.46
N LEU A 219 5.77 3.57 25.69
CA LEU A 219 6.19 4.93 26.02
C LEU A 219 5.55 5.44 27.32
N THR A 220 4.26 5.18 27.56
CA THR A 220 3.60 5.55 28.81
C THR A 220 4.21 4.83 30.01
N ASN A 221 4.45 3.52 29.92
CA ASN A 221 5.06 2.76 31.02
C ASN A 221 6.48 3.26 31.33
N ILE A 222 7.26 3.60 30.30
CA ILE A 222 8.59 4.21 30.49
C ILE A 222 8.48 5.59 31.14
N ALA A 223 7.47 6.39 30.79
CA ALA A 223 7.23 7.70 31.38
C ALA A 223 6.76 7.60 32.83
N GLU A 224 5.91 6.62 33.17
CA GLU A 224 5.47 6.35 34.54
C GLU A 224 6.62 5.83 35.41
N ASP A 225 7.42 4.88 34.91
CA ASP A 225 8.64 4.40 35.59
C ASP A 225 9.68 5.52 35.78
N ALA A 226 9.72 6.51 34.88
CA ALA A 226 10.57 7.70 35.02
C ALA A 226 9.99 8.78 35.95
N MET A 227 8.65 8.87 36.07
CA MET A 227 7.95 9.79 36.97
C MET A 227 7.95 9.33 38.43
N ASP A 228 8.11 8.04 38.71
CA ASP A 228 8.39 7.55 40.08
C ASP A 228 9.75 8.06 40.65
N VAL A 229 10.55 8.77 39.83
CA VAL A 229 11.81 9.43 40.23
C VAL A 229 11.71 10.97 40.27
N VAL A 230 10.64 11.59 39.74
CA VAL A 230 10.51 13.06 39.69
C VAL A 230 9.10 13.53 40.03
N ASP A 231 9.02 14.30 41.12
CA ASP A 231 7.85 14.93 41.74
C ASP A 231 6.71 15.32 40.77
N THR A 232 5.53 14.83 41.10
CA THR A 232 4.27 14.87 40.35
C THR A 232 3.57 16.23 40.40
N GLU A 233 4.09 17.28 39.73
CA GLU A 233 3.34 18.55 39.63
C GLU A 233 3.35 19.26 38.26
N THR A 234 3.83 18.68 37.16
CA THR A 234 3.85 19.44 35.89
C THR A 234 3.59 18.65 34.60
N PHE A 235 2.47 17.91 34.54
CA PHE A 235 2.00 17.37 33.26
C PHE A 235 0.47 17.34 33.14
N VAL A 236 -0.14 18.53 33.06
CA VAL A 236 -1.55 18.68 32.67
C VAL A 236 -1.58 19.40 31.33
N GLY A 237 -1.74 18.62 30.25
CA GLY A 237 -2.03 19.15 28.91
C GLY A 237 -1.38 18.35 27.81
N GLY A 238 -2.04 17.29 27.32
CA GLY A 238 -1.66 16.69 26.04
C GLY A 238 -2.14 15.27 25.76
N ILE A 239 -2.53 14.49 26.78
CA ILE A 239 -2.81 13.06 26.61
C ILE A 239 -4.31 12.71 26.72
N GLY A 240 -5.09 13.50 27.47
CA GLY A 240 -6.54 13.26 27.63
C GLY A 240 -7.33 13.30 26.33
N ASP A 241 -7.07 14.29 25.47
CA ASP A 241 -7.80 14.47 24.20
C ASP A 241 -7.54 13.35 23.17
N ALA A 242 -6.42 12.61 23.29
CA ALA A 242 -6.08 11.54 22.36
C ALA A 242 -6.75 10.20 22.71
N LEU A 243 -7.09 9.98 23.98
CA LEU A 243 -7.74 8.75 24.45
C LEU A 243 -9.28 8.83 24.36
N GLU A 244 -9.87 10.00 24.64
CA GLU A 244 -11.33 10.20 24.60
C GLU A 244 -11.92 10.07 23.17
N GLY A 245 -11.09 10.27 22.14
CA GLY A 245 -11.48 10.04 20.75
C GLY A 245 -11.59 8.56 20.34
N VAL A 246 -10.96 7.63 21.07
CA VAL A 246 -10.95 6.20 20.73
C VAL A 246 -12.12 5.45 21.39
N GLU A 247 -12.51 5.83 22.61
CA GLU A 247 -13.65 5.16 23.29
C GLU A 247 -15.00 5.50 22.65
N ASN A 248 -15.18 6.71 22.12
CA ASN A 248 -16.43 7.12 21.47
C ASN A 248 -16.65 6.50 20.07
N GLU A 249 -15.62 5.95 19.42
CA GLU A 249 -15.75 5.30 18.10
C GLU A 249 -16.07 3.79 18.20
N ILE A 250 -15.82 3.16 19.35
CA ILE A 250 -16.14 1.72 19.55
C ILE A 250 -17.62 1.51 19.89
N GLU A 251 -18.31 2.49 20.49
CA GLU A 251 -19.74 2.38 20.79
C GLU A 251 -20.66 2.68 19.58
N THR A 252 -20.22 3.49 18.62
CA THR A 252 -21.07 3.87 17.48
C THR A 252 -21.20 2.76 16.42
N ASP A 253 -20.20 1.89 16.28
CA ASP A 253 -20.27 0.74 15.35
C ASP A 253 -21.15 -0.42 15.86
N LYS A 254 -21.49 -0.46 17.16
CA LYS A 254 -22.51 -1.39 17.70
C LYS A 254 -23.94 -0.86 17.58
N PHE A 255 -24.14 0.45 17.40
CA PHE A 255 -25.48 1.04 17.37
C PHE A 255 -26.13 1.03 15.97
N VAL A 256 -25.35 1.03 14.89
CA VAL A 256 -25.88 1.05 13.52
C VAL A 256 -26.30 -0.34 13.02
N GLY A 257 -25.80 -1.41 13.63
CA GLY A 257 -26.23 -2.80 13.34
C GLY A 257 -27.59 -3.18 13.92
N GLY A 258 -28.05 -2.51 14.99
CA GLY A 258 -29.28 -2.87 15.71
C GLY A 258 -30.56 -2.19 15.20
N ILE A 259 -30.47 -1.13 14.39
CA ILE A 259 -31.67 -0.39 13.95
C ILE A 259 -32.27 -0.98 12.65
N LYS A 260 -31.49 -1.74 11.86
CA LYS A 260 -32.01 -2.34 10.62
C LYS A 260 -32.88 -3.58 10.84
N GLU A 261 -32.81 -4.23 12.00
CA GLU A 261 -33.57 -5.46 12.27
C GLU A 261 -34.92 -5.21 12.96
N ALA A 262 -35.23 -3.96 13.34
CA ALA A 262 -36.49 -3.59 14.00
C ALA A 262 -37.52 -2.89 13.07
N LEU A 263 -37.23 -2.74 11.78
CA LEU A 263 -38.11 -2.05 10.83
C LEU A 263 -38.72 -2.95 9.74
N ASP A 264 -38.36 -4.24 9.70
CA ASP A 264 -38.95 -5.22 8.76
C ASP A 264 -40.04 -6.11 9.40
N ASP A 265 -40.34 -5.93 10.69
CA ASP A 265 -41.35 -6.71 11.45
C ASP A 265 -42.47 -5.84 12.08
N ALA A 266 -42.72 -4.63 11.57
CA ALA A 266 -43.82 -3.75 12.00
C ALA A 266 -44.80 -3.41 10.86
#